data_AF-A0A9X2L4Y5-F1
#
_entry.id   AF-A0A9X2L4Y5-F1
#
_cell.length_a   1.000
_cell.length_b   1.000
_cell.length_c   1.000
_cell.angle_alpha   90.00
_cell.angle_beta   90.00
_cell.angle_gamma   90.00
#
_symmetry.space_group_name_H-M   'P 1'
#
loop_
_entity.id
_entity.type
_entity.pdbx_description
1 polymer ?
#
loop_
_entity_poly.entity_id
_entity_poly.type
_entity_poly.pdbx_seq_one_letter_code
_entity_poly.pdbx_strand_id
1 'polypeptide(L)'
;MGKIDLSYLENITGGDNEVMVEMIDLMLSETPKHIDKIKQAHQEEHWKELGAESHKLKPMFLYVGLTALNEIAQDLEKFGKETINLKSIPGLIDQLEQGYLEVVDDLKNKKQELS
;
A
#
# COMPACT_ATOMS: atom_id res chain seq x y z
N MET A 1 -4.03 13.18 -6.42
CA MET A 1 -3.60 11.78 -6.27
C MET A 1 -4.79 10.86 -6.57
N GLY A 2 -4.55 9.57 -6.80
CA GLY A 2 -5.42 8.67 -7.58
C GLY A 2 -6.79 8.38 -6.98
N LYS A 3 -7.77 8.14 -7.86
CA LYS A 3 -9.05 7.55 -7.50
C LYS A 3 -8.88 6.06 -7.30
N ILE A 4 -9.56 5.47 -6.33
CA ILE A 4 -9.63 4.01 -6.20
C ILE A 4 -10.33 3.41 -7.43
N ASP A 5 -9.80 2.28 -7.90
CA ASP A 5 -10.40 1.46 -8.96
C ASP A 5 -10.46 0.02 -8.49
N LEU A 6 -11.68 -0.48 -8.27
CA LEU A 6 -11.92 -1.85 -7.82
C LEU A 6 -12.03 -2.85 -8.98
N SER A 7 -11.87 -2.45 -10.24
CA SER A 7 -12.03 -3.34 -11.40
C SER A 7 -11.10 -4.56 -11.31
N TYR A 8 -9.88 -4.38 -10.79
CA TYR A 8 -8.97 -5.50 -10.58
C TYR A 8 -9.44 -6.40 -9.44
N LEU A 9 -9.84 -5.81 -8.30
CA LEU A 9 -10.39 -6.53 -7.16
C LEU A 9 -11.61 -7.36 -7.57
N GLU A 10 -12.57 -6.76 -8.27
CA GLU A 10 -13.79 -7.43 -8.76
C GLU A 10 -13.45 -8.60 -9.69
N ASN A 11 -12.46 -8.46 -10.56
CA ASN A 11 -12.02 -9.54 -11.44
C ASN A 11 -11.43 -10.73 -10.67
N ILE A 12 -10.55 -10.47 -9.70
CA ILE A 12 -9.90 -11.55 -8.93
C ILE A 12 -10.82 -12.21 -7.91
N THR A 13 -11.86 -11.52 -7.44
CA THR A 13 -12.88 -12.10 -6.55
C THR A 13 -14.05 -12.71 -7.31
N GLY A 14 -14.13 -12.52 -8.63
CA GLY A 14 -15.28 -12.93 -9.44
C GLY A 14 -16.55 -12.14 -9.14
N GLY A 15 -16.42 -10.91 -8.63
CA GLY A 15 -17.53 -10.05 -8.21
C GLY A 15 -18.18 -10.47 -6.89
N ASP A 16 -17.52 -11.33 -6.10
CA ASP A 16 -18.01 -11.71 -4.79
C ASP A 16 -17.81 -10.57 -3.78
N ASN A 17 -18.90 -9.90 -3.41
CA ASN A 17 -18.89 -8.77 -2.49
C ASN A 17 -18.32 -9.12 -1.11
N GLU A 18 -18.58 -10.32 -0.58
CA GLU A 18 -18.08 -10.72 0.74
C GLU A 18 -16.55 -10.79 0.71
N VAL A 19 -15.98 -11.42 -0.33
CA VAL A 19 -14.52 -11.49 -0.52
C VAL A 19 -13.93 -10.11 -0.77
N MET A 20 -14.60 -9.24 -1.53
CA MET A 20 -14.14 -7.87 -1.76
C MET A 20 -14.08 -7.07 -0.46
N VAL A 21 -15.10 -7.19 0.40
CA VAL A 21 -15.14 -6.53 1.73
C VAL A 21 -14.01 -7.04 2.61
N GLU A 22 -13.76 -8.35 2.66
CA GLU A 22 -12.65 -8.94 3.42
C GLU A 22 -11.28 -8.40 2.96
N MET A 23 -11.07 -8.28 1.65
CA MET A 23 -9.82 -7.77 1.09
C MET A 23 -9.62 -6.27 1.39
N ILE A 24 -10.69 -5.47 1.32
CA ILE A 24 -10.65 -4.05 1.70
C ILE A 24 -10.36 -3.91 3.20
N ASP A 25 -10.97 -4.74 4.05
CA ASP A 25 -10.71 -4.73 5.49
C ASP A 25 -9.28 -5.14 5.83
N LEU A 26 -8.74 -6.15 5.14
CA LEU A 26 -7.33 -6.52 5.27
C LEU A 26 -6.42 -5.35 4.90
N MET A 27 -6.72 -4.67 3.79
CA MET A 27 -5.96 -3.49 3.37
C MET A 27 -6.02 -2.36 4.40
N LEU A 28 -7.20 -2.05 4.94
CA LEU A 28 -7.41 -1.01 5.95
C LEU A 28 -6.68 -1.33 7.28
N SER A 29 -6.56 -2.60 7.63
CA SER A 29 -5.85 -3.05 8.84
C SER A 29 -4.34 -3.14 8.65
N GLU A 30 -3.86 -3.74 7.56
CA GLU A 30 -2.46 -4.12 7.40
C GLU A 30 -1.60 -3.02 6.77
N THR A 31 -2.14 -2.22 5.85
CA THR A 31 -1.39 -1.13 5.21
C THR A 31 -0.74 -0.17 6.21
N PRO A 32 -1.46 0.39 7.21
CA PRO A 32 -0.82 1.29 8.18
C PRO A 32 0.27 0.59 9.00
N LYS A 33 0.08 -0.69 9.37
CA LYS A 33 1.10 -1.46 10.11
C LYS A 33 2.38 -1.65 9.30
N HIS A 34 2.25 -1.89 8.00
CA HIS A 34 3.41 -2.01 7.12
C HIS A 34 4.12 -0.67 6.90
N ILE A 35 3.37 0.43 6.77
CA ILE A 35 3.95 1.80 6.68
C ILE A 35 4.73 2.13 7.96
N ASP A 36 4.19 1.80 9.14
CA ASP A 36 4.89 2.00 10.42
C ASP A 36 6.17 1.19 10.51
N LYS A 37 6.16 -0.08 10.07
CA LYS A 37 7.37 -0.92 10.01
C LYS A 37 8.40 -0.38 9.02
N ILE A 38 7.97 0.14 7.87
CA ILE A 38 8.86 0.80 6.90
C ILE A 38 9.55 2.00 7.54
N LYS A 39 8.80 2.84 8.29
CA LYS A 39 9.33 3.97 9.03
C LYS A 39 10.33 3.55 10.10
N GLN A 40 10.00 2.54 10.89
CA GLN A 40 10.88 2.00 11.92
C GLN A 40 12.17 1.43 11.30
N ALA A 41 12.05 0.59 10.28
CA ALA A 41 13.19 0.03 9.57
C ALA A 41 14.08 1.12 8.95
N HIS A 42 13.51 2.23 8.47
CA HIS A 42 14.29 3.38 8.04
C HIS A 42 15.09 4.01 9.19
N GLN A 43 14.46 4.26 10.34
CA GLN A 43 15.11 4.86 11.51
C GLN A 43 16.24 3.99 12.07
N GLU A 44 16.09 2.67 12.00
CA GLU A 44 17.07 1.67 12.43
C GLU A 44 18.10 1.32 11.33
N GLU A 45 18.01 1.95 10.15
CA GLU A 45 18.84 1.64 8.97
C GLU A 45 18.76 0.17 8.50
N HIS A 46 17.64 -0.51 8.80
CA HIS A 46 17.35 -1.89 8.39
C HIS A 46 16.80 -1.96 6.95
N TRP A 47 17.63 -1.61 5.96
CA TRP A 47 17.23 -1.46 4.56
C TRP A 47 16.55 -2.69 3.94
N LYS A 48 17.02 -3.90 4.29
CA LYS A 48 16.42 -5.15 3.81
C LYS A 48 15.00 -5.36 4.34
N GLU A 49 14.77 -5.00 5.60
CA GLU A 49 13.46 -5.07 6.23
C GLU A 49 12.51 -4.05 5.62
N LEU A 50 12.96 -2.81 5.45
CA LEU A 50 12.22 -1.77 4.73
C LEU A 50 11.75 -2.27 3.36
N GLY A 51 12.65 -2.88 2.59
CA GLY A 51 12.32 -3.39 1.28
C GLY A 51 11.34 -4.58 1.33
N ALA A 52 11.45 -5.43 2.34
CA ALA A 52 10.55 -6.56 2.55
C ALA A 52 9.12 -6.12 2.95
N GLU A 53 9.00 -5.10 3.81
CA GLU A 53 7.71 -4.53 4.20
C GLU A 53 7.06 -3.77 3.03
N SER A 54 7.85 -3.02 2.24
CA SER A 54 7.37 -2.35 1.03
C SER A 54 6.82 -3.32 -0.01
N HIS A 55 7.43 -4.50 -0.16
CA HIS A 55 6.94 -5.54 -1.07
C HIS A 55 5.52 -6.02 -0.73
N LYS A 56 5.18 -6.11 0.56
CA LYS A 56 3.88 -6.60 1.06
C LYS A 56 2.73 -5.65 0.72
N LEU A 57 3.03 -4.36 0.55
CA LEU A 57 2.05 -3.33 0.21
C LEU A 57 1.65 -3.32 -1.26
N LYS A 58 2.56 -3.72 -2.17
CA LYS A 58 2.31 -3.72 -3.61
C LYS A 58 1.01 -4.43 -4.02
N PRO A 59 0.74 -5.69 -3.64
CA PRO A 59 -0.50 -6.35 -4.03
C PRO A 59 -1.74 -5.60 -3.50
N MET A 60 -1.68 -5.06 -2.27
CA MET A 60 -2.78 -4.29 -1.69
C MET A 60 -3.11 -3.05 -2.54
N PHE A 61 -2.11 -2.29 -2.96
CA PHE A 61 -2.32 -1.12 -3.82
C PHE A 61 -2.78 -1.48 -5.23
N LEU A 62 -2.31 -2.60 -5.78
CA LEU A 62 -2.73 -3.08 -7.09
C LEU A 62 -4.22 -3.44 -7.11
N TYR A 63 -4.71 -4.08 -6.04
CA TYR A 63 -6.10 -4.52 -5.94
C TYR A 63 -7.11 -3.38 -6.10
N VAL A 64 -6.80 -2.23 -5.53
CA VAL A 64 -7.67 -1.04 -5.52
C VAL A 64 -7.20 0.04 -6.49
N GLY A 65 -6.36 -0.31 -7.46
CA GLY A 65 -5.97 0.58 -8.56
C GLY A 65 -5.07 1.76 -8.18
N LEU A 66 -4.41 1.70 -7.01
CA LEU A 66 -3.52 2.76 -6.51
C LEU A 66 -2.13 2.63 -7.13
N THR A 67 -2.06 2.76 -8.46
CA THR A 67 -0.84 2.55 -9.26
C THR A 67 0.33 3.45 -8.81
N ALA A 68 0.08 4.72 -8.50
CA ALA A 68 1.11 5.62 -8.01
C ALA A 68 1.71 5.17 -6.67
N LEU A 69 0.90 4.67 -5.73
CA LEU A 69 1.39 4.13 -4.46
C LEU A 69 2.11 2.81 -4.67
N ASN A 70 1.65 2.00 -5.62
CA ASN A 70 2.30 0.77 -6.01
C ASN A 70 3.72 1.05 -6.57
N GLU A 71 3.89 2.08 -7.38
CA GLU A 71 5.20 2.52 -7.90
C GLU A 71 6.12 3.00 -6.76
N ILE A 72 5.62 3.81 -5.83
CA ILE A 72 6.39 4.24 -4.65
C ILE A 72 6.83 3.02 -3.82
N ALA A 73 5.95 2.04 -3.60
CA ALA A 73 6.28 0.81 -2.88
C ALA A 73 7.31 -0.05 -3.62
N GLN A 74 7.29 -0.08 -4.96
CA GLN A 74 8.32 -0.72 -5.77
C GLN A 74 9.68 -0.04 -5.63
N ASP A 75 9.72 1.29 -5.64
CA ASP A 75 10.94 2.06 -5.45
C ASP A 75 11.52 1.85 -4.05
N LEU A 76 10.70 1.90 -3.01
CA LEU A 76 11.12 1.59 -1.63
C LEU A 76 11.65 0.16 -1.50
N GLU A 77 10.98 -0.81 -2.11
CA GLU A 77 11.46 -2.20 -2.17
C GLU A 77 12.85 -2.29 -2.79
N LYS A 78 13.03 -1.67 -3.96
CA LYS A 78 14.29 -1.69 -4.70
C LYS A 78 15.39 -1.00 -3.91
N PHE A 79 15.12 0.19 -3.40
CA PHE A 79 16.10 1.02 -2.69
C PHE A 79 16.54 0.35 -1.39
N GLY A 80 15.62 -0.30 -0.67
CA GLY A 80 15.93 -1.10 0.50
C GLY A 80 16.76 -2.35 0.19
N LYS A 81 16.38 -3.13 -0.84
CA LYS A 81 17.07 -4.37 -1.23
C LYS A 81 18.48 -4.12 -1.77
N GLU A 82 18.63 -3.13 -2.64
CA GLU A 82 19.89 -2.82 -3.31
C GLU A 82 20.74 -1.81 -2.52
N THR A 83 20.19 -1.23 -1.45
CA THR A 83 20.84 -0.18 -0.64
C THR A 83 21.28 1.01 -1.50
N ILE A 84 20.40 1.45 -2.39
CA ILE A 84 20.61 2.58 -3.31
C ILE A 84 19.64 3.71 -3.01
N ASN A 85 19.99 4.93 -3.41
CA ASN A 85 19.09 6.10 -3.32
C ASN A 85 18.49 6.32 -1.92
N LEU A 86 19.23 5.97 -0.86
CA LEU A 86 18.74 6.04 0.53
C LEU A 86 18.27 7.45 0.94
N LYS A 87 18.85 8.49 0.35
CA LYS A 87 18.44 9.89 0.57
C LYS A 87 17.01 10.21 0.11
N SER A 88 16.47 9.42 -0.82
CA SER A 88 15.12 9.59 -1.34
C SER A 88 14.06 8.84 -0.51
N ILE A 89 14.48 7.86 0.30
CA ILE A 89 13.59 7.02 1.10
C ILE A 89 12.64 7.84 2.00
N PRO A 90 13.09 8.83 2.80
CA PRO A 90 12.19 9.57 3.66
C PRO A 90 11.04 10.24 2.89
N GLY A 91 11.35 10.90 1.77
CA GLY A 91 10.34 11.56 0.94
C GLY A 91 9.37 10.58 0.27
N LEU A 92 9.83 9.38 -0.07
CA LEU A 92 8.96 8.32 -0.61
C LEU A 92 8.03 7.75 0.48
N ILE A 93 8.53 7.57 1.70
CA ILE A 93 7.71 7.14 2.84
C ILE A 93 6.60 8.17 3.12
N ASP A 94 6.94 9.46 3.13
CA ASP A 94 5.96 10.53 3.34
C ASP A 94 4.89 10.54 2.24
N GLN A 95 5.30 10.42 0.96
CA GLN A 95 4.36 10.33 -0.16
C GLN A 95 3.46 9.11 -0.08
N LEU A 96 4.01 7.96 0.34
CA LEU A 96 3.27 6.72 0.50
C LEU A 96 2.19 6.87 1.58
N GLU A 97 2.55 7.41 2.74
CA GLU A 97 1.62 7.61 3.84
C GLU A 97 0.54 8.62 3.47
N GLN A 98 0.91 9.79 2.96
CA GLN A 98 -0.07 10.82 2.60
C GLN A 98 -1.03 10.33 1.52
N GLY A 99 -0.51 9.71 0.46
CA GLY A 99 -1.37 9.20 -0.60
C GLY A 99 -2.24 8.03 -0.16
N TYR A 100 -1.82 7.22 0.82
CA TYR A 100 -2.70 6.23 1.45
C TYR A 100 -3.81 6.91 2.27
N LEU A 101 -3.48 7.87 3.13
CA LEU A 101 -4.45 8.60 3.95
C LEU A 101 -5.53 9.30 3.11
N GLU A 102 -5.17 9.83 1.94
CA GLU A 102 -6.11 10.47 1.00
C GLU A 102 -7.21 9.51 0.49
N VAL A 103 -6.95 8.20 0.44
CA VAL A 103 -7.88 7.21 -0.13
C VAL A 103 -8.54 6.31 0.94
N VAL A 104 -8.15 6.45 2.22
CA VAL A 104 -8.70 5.65 3.32
C VAL A 104 -10.23 5.82 3.42
N ASP A 105 -10.73 7.05 3.29
CA ASP A 105 -12.18 7.29 3.42
C ASP A 105 -12.95 6.76 2.20
N ASP A 106 -12.37 6.84 1.01
CA ASP A 106 -12.94 6.23 -0.20
C ASP A 106 -13.05 4.70 -0.06
N LEU A 107 -12.01 4.05 0.48
CA LEU A 107 -12.02 2.60 0.75
C LEU A 107 -13.11 2.22 1.77
N LYS A 108 -13.25 3.00 2.85
CA LYS A 108 -14.31 2.77 3.87
C LYS A 108 -15.70 2.93 3.29
N ASN A 109 -15.93 3.99 2.50
CA ASN A 109 -17.22 4.23 1.84
C ASN A 109 -17.55 3.09 0.90
N LYS A 110 -16.58 2.66 0.08
CA LYS A 110 -16.78 1.58 -0.88
C LYS A 110 -17.06 0.23 -0.21
N LYS A 111 -16.43 -0.03 0.94
CA LYS A 111 -16.74 -1.19 1.77
C LYS A 111 -18.21 -1.18 2.24
N GLN A 112 -18.71 -0.03 2.70
CA GLN A 112 -20.09 0.12 3.16
C GLN A 112 -21.12 -0.07 2.02
N GLU A 113 -20.76 0.27 0.78
CA GLU A 113 -21.63 0.02 -0.40
C GLU A 113 -21.71 -1.46 -0.80
N LEU A 114 -20.68 -2.24 -0.48
CA LEU A 114 -20.58 -3.67 -0.84
C LEU A 114 -21.15 -4.60 0.25
N SER A 115 -21.29 -4.09 1.48
CA SER A 115 -21.84 -4.81 2.65
C SER A 115 -23.37 -4.75 2.66
#